data_AF-A0A6I3BB99-F1
#
_entry.id   AF-A0A6I3BB99-F1
#
_cell.length_a   1.000
_cell.length_b   1.000
_cell.length_c   1.000
_cell.angle_alpha   90.00
_cell.angle_beta   90.00
_cell.angle_gamma   90.00
#
_symmetry.space_group_name_H-M   'P 1'
#
loop_
_entity.id
_entity.type
_entity.pdbx_description
1 polymer ?
#
loop_
_entity_poly.entity_id
_entity_poly.type
_entity_poly.pdbx_seq_one_letter_code
_entity_poly.pdbx_strand_id
1 'polypeptide(L)'
;MPIEFEEATAEAFALINNSETFVRAVLSGRRRNMLPNSEKIEIRPVKLKDEIKLQMIELSGTSSKTVNLDVGSEIVKKLMNSG
;
A
#
# COMPACT_ATOMS: atom_id res chain seq x y z
N MET A 1 -21.12 -11.49 1.20
CA MET A 1 -22.01 -10.71 2.08
C MET A 1 -21.32 -9.37 2.29
N PRO A 2 -22.02 -8.21 2.28
CA PRO A 2 -21.41 -6.99 2.77
C PRO A 2 -21.00 -7.18 4.24
N ILE A 3 -19.80 -6.75 4.59
CA ILE A 3 -19.30 -6.71 5.97
C ILE A 3 -19.35 -5.28 6.47
N GLU A 4 -19.55 -5.08 7.76
CA GLU A 4 -19.55 -3.74 8.36
C GLU A 4 -18.14 -3.13 8.31
N PHE A 5 -18.04 -1.79 8.28
CA PHE A 5 -16.77 -1.10 8.10
C PHE A 5 -15.77 -1.43 9.22
N GLU A 6 -16.24 -1.49 10.46
CA GLU A 6 -15.46 -1.82 11.64
C GLU A 6 -14.89 -3.24 11.55
N GLU A 7 -15.71 -4.20 11.09
CA GLU A 7 -15.32 -5.60 10.90
C GLU A 7 -14.26 -5.71 9.79
N ALA A 8 -14.50 -5.07 8.64
CA ALA A 8 -13.56 -5.03 7.53
C ALA A 8 -12.20 -4.43 7.92
N THR A 9 -12.23 -3.37 8.72
CA THR A 9 -11.01 -2.68 9.18
C THR A 9 -10.26 -3.53 10.18
N ALA A 10 -10.95 -4.20 11.11
CA ALA A 10 -10.33 -5.09 12.09
C ALA A 10 -9.66 -6.30 11.41
N GLU A 11 -10.34 -6.92 10.43
CA GLU A 11 -9.78 -8.03 9.65
C GLU A 11 -8.52 -7.60 8.87
N ALA A 12 -8.60 -6.46 8.17
CA ALA A 12 -7.44 -5.90 7.46
C ALA A 12 -6.25 -5.64 8.41
N PHE A 13 -6.51 -5.10 9.60
CA PHE A 13 -5.48 -4.85 10.61
C PHE A 13 -4.82 -6.16 11.10
N ALA A 14 -5.61 -7.21 11.31
CA ALA A 14 -5.10 -8.52 11.71
C ALA A 14 -4.21 -9.14 10.62
N LEU A 15 -4.62 -9.04 9.35
CA LEU A 15 -3.85 -9.53 8.20
C LEU A 15 -2.54 -8.76 8.00
N ILE A 16 -2.57 -7.43 8.16
CA ILE A 16 -1.37 -6.59 8.03
C ILE A 16 -0.35 -6.88 9.14
N ASN A 17 -0.81 -7.13 10.37
CA ASN A 17 0.08 -7.43 11.50
C ASN A 17 0.60 -8.87 11.51
N ASN A 18 0.04 -9.76 10.70
CA ASN A 18 0.56 -11.11 10.54
C ASN A 18 1.74 -11.12 9.55
N SER A 19 2.95 -10.92 10.07
CA SER A 19 4.20 -10.88 9.31
C SER A 19 4.53 -12.19 8.57
N GLU A 20 3.92 -13.32 8.94
CA GLU A 20 4.13 -14.60 8.23
C GLU A 20 3.37 -14.65 6.90
N THR A 21 2.26 -13.91 6.81
CA THR A 21 1.36 -13.95 5.66
C THR A 21 1.29 -12.64 4.87
N PHE A 22 1.75 -11.53 5.44
CA PHE A 22 1.66 -10.23 4.80
C PHE A 22 2.74 -10.05 3.72
N VAL A 23 2.33 -10.19 2.46
CA VAL A 23 3.23 -10.10 1.29
C VAL A 23 3.10 -8.80 0.49
N ARG A 24 1.93 -8.14 0.57
CA ARG A 24 1.60 -6.96 -0.23
C ARG A 24 0.34 -6.26 0.29
N ALA A 25 0.36 -4.93 0.32
CA ALA A 25 -0.85 -4.11 0.43
C ALA A 25 -1.26 -3.59 -0.95
N VAL A 26 -2.54 -3.69 -1.28
CA VAL A 26 -3.14 -3.05 -2.46
C VAL A 26 -4.29 -2.18 -1.99
N LEU A 27 -4.17 -0.88 -2.24
CA LEU A 27 -5.15 0.13 -1.92
C LEU A 27 -5.80 0.57 -3.23
N SER A 28 -7.09 0.30 -3.38
CA SER A 28 -7.85 0.75 -4.54
C SER A 28 -9.24 1.18 -4.09
N GLY A 29 -9.83 2.11 -4.84
CA GLY A 29 -11.16 2.59 -4.51
C GLY A 29 -11.49 3.89 -5.21
N ARG A 30 -12.77 4.05 -5.55
CA ARG A 30 -13.29 5.27 -6.16
C ARG A 30 -14.63 5.61 -5.53
N ARG A 31 -14.75 6.84 -5.03
CA ARG A 31 -16.05 7.39 -4.64
C ARG A 31 -16.84 7.77 -5.90
N ARG A 32 -18.17 7.63 -5.85
CA ARG A 32 -19.02 8.07 -6.96
C ARG A 32 -18.76 9.56 -7.23
N ASN A 33 -18.62 9.92 -8.50
CA ASN A 33 -18.31 11.28 -8.98
C ASN A 33 -16.95 11.86 -8.52
N MET A 34 -16.04 11.01 -8.02
CA MET A 34 -14.65 11.40 -7.72
C MET A 34 -13.70 10.70 -8.68
N LEU A 35 -12.74 11.43 -9.22
CA LEU A 35 -11.60 10.85 -9.93
C LEU A 35 -10.39 10.95 -8.98
N PRO A 36 -9.93 9.83 -8.37
CA PRO A 36 -8.74 9.87 -7.54
C PRO A 36 -7.50 10.10 -8.41
N ASN A 37 -6.46 10.74 -7.85
CA ASN A 37 -5.18 10.90 -8.53
C ASN A 37 -4.55 9.53 -8.88
N SER A 38 -4.78 8.54 -8.02
CA SER A 38 -4.34 7.16 -8.18
C SER A 38 -5.55 6.22 -8.04
N GLU A 39 -5.79 5.38 -9.03
CA GLU A 39 -6.87 4.38 -9.00
C GLU A 39 -6.48 3.15 -8.17
N LYS A 40 -5.17 2.86 -8.13
CA LYS A 40 -4.59 1.78 -7.34
C LYS A 40 -3.19 2.16 -6.88
N ILE A 41 -2.88 1.86 -5.63
CA ILE A 41 -1.54 1.91 -5.04
C ILE A 41 -1.21 0.50 -4.53
N GLU A 42 -0.12 -0.07 -5.00
CA GLU A 42 0.42 -1.35 -4.54
C GLU A 42 1.74 -1.12 -3.81
N ILE A 43 1.89 -1.72 -2.63
CA ILE A 43 3.10 -1.63 -1.80
C ILE A 43 3.54 -3.04 -1.45
N ARG A 44 4.80 -3.38 -1.75
CA ARG A 44 5.37 -4.70 -1.47
C ARG A 44 6.87 -4.63 -1.17
N PRO A 45 7.39 -5.48 -0.27
CA PRO A 45 8.83 -5.68 -0.16
C PRO A 45 9.37 -6.37 -1.42
N VAL A 46 10.55 -5.96 -1.90
CA VAL A 46 11.27 -6.60 -3.01
C VAL A 46 12.74 -6.72 -2.66
N LYS A 47 13.38 -7.80 -3.12
CA LYS A 47 14.84 -7.95 -3.06
C LYS A 47 15.44 -7.41 -4.37
N LEU A 48 16.29 -6.38 -4.28
CA LEU A 48 17.00 -5.78 -5.40
C LEU A 48 18.49 -5.68 -5.07
N LYS A 49 19.35 -6.34 -5.85
CA LYS A 49 20.81 -6.34 -5.65
C LYS A 49 21.21 -6.66 -4.19
N ASP A 50 20.61 -7.70 -3.63
CA ASP A 50 20.79 -8.15 -2.24
C ASP A 50 20.28 -7.23 -1.12
N GLU A 51 19.64 -6.11 -1.46
CA GLU A 51 18.98 -5.24 -0.49
C GLU A 51 17.46 -5.41 -0.53
N ILE A 52 16.81 -5.32 0.64
CA ILE A 52 15.35 -5.24 0.73
C ILE A 52 14.91 -3.78 0.55
N LYS A 53 14.01 -3.55 -0.41
CA LYS A 53 13.38 -2.26 -0.68
C LYS A 53 11.87 -2.37 -0.54
N LEU A 54 11.20 -1.26 -0.28
CA LEU A 54 9.75 -1.12 -0.46
C LEU A 54 9.49 -0.63 -1.88
N GLN A 55 8.82 -1.46 -2.68
CA GLN A 55 8.34 -1.05 -3.99
C GLN A 55 6.92 -0.51 -3.87
N MET A 56 6.71 0.71 -4.36
CA MET A 56 5.42 1.36 -4.49
C MET A 56 5.07 1.50 -5.97
N ILE A 57 3.87 1.04 -6.34
CA ILE A 57 3.35 1.08 -7.71
C ILE A 57 2.03 1.85 -7.69
N GLU A 58 1.99 2.98 -8.39
CA GLU A 58 0.81 3.83 -8.55
C GLU A 58 0.25 3.64 -9.96
N LEU A 59 -1.05 3.37 -10.07
CA LEU A 59 -1.75 3.29 -11.36
C LEU A 59 -2.77 4.41 -11.47
N SER A 60 -2.76 5.09 -12.61
CA SER A 60 -3.69 6.16 -12.96
C SER A 60 -4.09 5.99 -14.43
N GLY A 61 -5.27 5.43 -14.68
CA GLY A 61 -5.73 5.09 -16.03
C GLY A 61 -4.81 4.05 -16.67
N THR A 62 -4.25 4.37 -17.84
CA THR A 62 -3.29 3.49 -18.55
C THR A 62 -1.84 3.67 -18.10
N SER A 63 -1.57 4.69 -17.27
CA SER A 63 -0.21 4.98 -16.80
C SER A 63 0.09 4.26 -15.49
N SER A 64 1.35 3.84 -15.33
CA SER A 64 1.85 3.29 -14.06
C SER A 64 3.19 3.91 -13.71
N LYS A 65 3.40 4.17 -12.42
CA LYS A 65 4.64 4.70 -11.87
C LYS A 65 5.13 3.76 -10.77
N THR A 66 6.39 3.34 -10.86
CA THR A 66 7.03 2.48 -9.86
C THR A 66 8.19 3.19 -9.21
N VAL A 67 8.24 3.17 -7.88
CA VAL A 67 9.34 3.72 -7.09
C VAL A 67 9.82 2.65 -6.11
N ASN A 68 11.13 2.53 -5.94
CA ASN A 68 11.72 1.68 -4.91
C ASN A 68 12.31 2.58 -3.82
N LEU A 69 11.85 2.38 -2.59
CA LEU A 69 12.24 3.16 -1.41
C LEU A 69 13.06 2.29 -0.46
N ASP A 70 14.02 2.89 0.21
CA ASP A 70 14.65 2.26 1.36
C ASP A 70 13.66 2.17 2.51
N VAL A 71 13.53 0.98 3.10
CA VAL A 71 12.68 0.73 4.28
C VAL A 71 12.99 1.73 5.40
N GLY A 72 14.28 2.08 5.55
CA GLY A 72 14.76 3.03 6.56
C GLY A 72 14.86 4.49 6.13
N SER A 73 14.39 4.87 4.93
CA SER A 73 14.52 6.24 4.43
C SER A 73 13.74 7.24 5.30
N GLU A 74 14.28 8.45 5.41
CA GLU A 74 13.69 9.52 6.22
C GLU A 74 12.28 9.91 5.72
N ILE A 75 12.04 9.82 4.41
CA ILE A 75 10.73 10.09 3.82
C ILE A 75 9.68 9.08 4.27
N VAL A 76 10.02 7.78 4.35
CA VAL A 76 9.10 6.74 4.83
C VAL A 76 8.79 6.97 6.31
N LYS A 77 9.81 7.24 7.14
CA LYS A 77 9.62 7.56 8.56
C LYS A 77 8.72 8.79 8.75
N LYS A 78 8.96 9.85 7.99
CA LYS A 78 8.15 11.08 8.05
C LYS A 78 6.69 10.80 7.70
N LEU A 79 6.42 10.02 6.66
CA LEU A 79 5.06 9.66 6.24
C LEU A 79 4.36 8.75 7.27
N MET A 80 5.08 7.81 7.87
CA MET A 80 4.53 6.97 8.94
C MET A 80 4.10 7.77 10.17
N ASN A 81 4.79 8.88 10.47
CA ASN A 81 4.54 9.72 11.63
C ASN A 81 3.65 10.94 11.33
N SER A 82 3.12 11.08 10.10
CA SER A 82 2.28 12.23 9.71
C SER A 82 0.79 12.05 9.95
N GLY A 83 0.40 10.90 10.52
CA GLY A 83 -0.99 10.55 10.87
C GLY A 83 -1.34 10.97 12.29
#